data_AF-A0A967ANP6-F1
#
_entry.id   AF-A0A967ANP6-F1
#
_cell.length_a   1.000
_cell.length_b   1.000
_cell.length_c   1.000
_cell.angle_alpha   90.00
_cell.angle_beta   90.00
_cell.angle_gamma   90.00
#
_symmetry.space_group_name_H-M   'P 1'
#
loop_
_entity.id
_entity.type
_entity.pdbx_description
1 polymer ?
#
loop_
_entity_poly.entity_id
_entity_poly.type
_entity_poly.pdbx_seq_one_letter_code
_entity_poly.pdbx_strand_id
1 'polypeptide(L)'
;DRLIQAMARSKRLQQPLGLMLLDLDQFKPVNDTLGHNVGDQVLKLVAERLHECVREVDTVARMGGDEFTIILEGLMCEEDITLVAERITKSLAQPFQIDTHQALIGVSIGITVYPTDDHDVDELLKHADAAMYRAKQQGGSSFQFHIPHDVQATKLPSTPDRH
;
A
#
# COMPACT_ATOMS: atom_id res chain seq x y z
N ASP A 1 6.75 11.28 -10.70
CA ASP A 1 8.18 10.97 -10.95
C ASP A 1 8.67 9.65 -10.37
N ARG A 2 8.56 9.39 -9.05
CA ARG A 2 9.10 8.17 -8.45
C ARG A 2 8.56 6.88 -9.06
N LEU A 3 7.24 6.78 -9.24
CA LEU A 3 6.60 5.62 -9.88
C LEU A 3 7.09 5.39 -11.31
N ILE A 4 7.17 6.43 -12.14
CA ILE A 4 7.71 6.35 -13.52
C ILE A 4 9.14 5.80 -13.51
N GLN A 5 9.99 6.29 -12.60
CA GLN A 5 11.36 5.80 -12.48
C GLN A 5 11.43 4.34 -12.03
N ALA A 6 10.58 3.94 -11.08
CA ALA A 6 10.52 2.58 -10.57
C ALA A 6 10.01 1.60 -11.64
N MET A 7 8.99 1.96 -12.41
CA MET A 7 8.53 1.18 -13.58
C MET A 7 9.62 1.03 -14.64
N ALA A 8 10.38 2.09 -14.92
CA ALA A 8 11.51 2.01 -15.85
C ALA A 8 12.61 1.05 -15.35
N ARG A 9 12.88 1.02 -14.03
CA ARG A 9 13.82 0.07 -13.41
C ARG A 9 13.29 -1.35 -13.47
N SER A 10 12.02 -1.56 -13.13
CA SER A 10 11.33 -2.86 -13.22
C SER A 10 11.45 -3.46 -14.62
N LYS A 11 11.13 -2.68 -15.68
CA LYS A 11 11.31 -3.10 -17.08
C LYS A 11 12.75 -3.50 -17.39
N ARG A 12 13.73 -2.72 -16.93
CA ARG A 12 15.15 -2.97 -17.21
C ARG A 12 15.69 -4.21 -16.49
N LEU A 13 15.25 -4.44 -15.25
CA LEU A 13 15.73 -5.52 -14.40
C LEU A 13 14.89 -6.80 -14.52
N GLN A 14 13.75 -6.75 -15.22
CA GLN A 14 12.78 -7.85 -15.29
C GLN A 14 12.32 -8.30 -13.90
N GLN A 15 12.15 -7.33 -13.00
CA GLN A 15 11.68 -7.56 -11.63
C GLN A 15 10.34 -6.85 -11.43
N PRO A 16 9.30 -7.55 -10.95
CA PRO A 16 8.01 -6.93 -10.67
C PRO A 16 8.11 -5.79 -9.65
N LEU A 17 7.16 -4.87 -9.77
CA LEU A 17 6.96 -3.74 -8.87
C LEU A 17 5.54 -3.82 -8.29
N GLY A 18 5.41 -3.56 -7.00
CA GLY A 18 4.12 -3.45 -6.32
C GLY A 18 3.79 -1.99 -6.06
N LEU A 19 2.56 -1.59 -6.36
CA LEU A 19 2.01 -0.30 -5.96
C LEU A 19 0.92 -0.53 -4.91
N MET A 20 1.01 0.20 -3.81
CA MET A 20 -0.04 0.25 -2.79
C MET A 20 -0.57 1.68 -2.68
N LEU A 21 -1.88 1.84 -2.77
CA LEU A 21 -2.58 3.05 -2.34
C LEU A 21 -3.23 2.79 -0.98
N LEU A 22 -3.02 3.73 -0.06
CA LEU A 22 -3.45 3.62 1.33
C LEU A 22 -4.30 4.84 1.68
N ASP A 23 -5.39 4.60 2.39
CA ASP A 23 -6.21 5.64 2.98
C ASP A 23 -6.52 5.27 4.44
N LEU A 24 -6.33 6.23 5.36
CA LEU A 24 -6.50 5.99 6.78
C LEU A 24 -7.97 5.97 7.18
N ASP A 25 -8.44 4.81 7.61
CA ASP A 25 -9.81 4.67 8.09
C ASP A 25 -9.97 5.42 9.42
N GLN A 26 -11.12 6.08 9.59
CA GLN A 26 -11.49 6.79 10.81
C GLN A 26 -10.54 7.96 11.18
N PHE A 27 -9.77 8.49 10.24
CA PHE A 27 -8.91 9.66 10.49
C PHE A 27 -9.69 10.97 10.67
N LYS A 28 -10.76 11.20 9.90
CA LYS A 28 -11.60 12.40 10.06
C LYS A 28 -12.16 12.58 11.49
N PRO A 29 -12.75 11.55 12.14
CA PRO A 29 -13.12 11.62 13.56
C PRO A 29 -12.00 12.05 14.51
N VAL A 30 -10.74 11.70 14.23
CA VAL A 30 -9.59 12.15 15.03
C VAL A 30 -9.44 13.67 14.93
N ASN A 31 -9.49 14.23 13.72
CA ASN A 31 -9.45 15.70 13.54
C ASN A 31 -10.64 16.38 14.20
N ASP A 32 -11.84 15.84 14.00
CA ASP A 32 -13.08 16.45 14.50
C ASP A 32 -13.14 16.43 16.04
N THR A 33 -12.56 15.41 16.69
CA THR A 33 -12.62 15.22 18.15
C THR A 33 -11.41 15.79 18.88
N LEU A 34 -10.21 15.60 18.34
CA LEU A 34 -8.94 15.95 19.01
C LEU A 34 -8.26 17.18 18.40
N GLY A 35 -8.78 17.70 17.29
CA GLY A 35 -8.26 18.85 16.58
C GLY A 35 -7.15 18.52 15.58
N HIS A 36 -6.99 19.40 14.58
CA HIS A 36 -6.03 19.23 13.49
C HIS A 36 -4.57 19.08 13.95
N ASN A 37 -4.18 19.72 15.06
CA ASN A 37 -2.82 19.58 15.60
C ASN A 37 -2.51 18.14 16.03
N VAL A 38 -3.50 17.40 16.56
CA VAL A 38 -3.35 15.97 16.90
C VAL A 38 -3.37 15.13 15.63
N GLY A 39 -4.25 15.45 14.68
CA GLY A 39 -4.26 14.79 13.36
C GLY A 39 -2.93 14.88 12.62
N ASP A 40 -2.29 16.04 12.62
CA ASP A 40 -0.96 16.23 12.02
C ASP A 40 0.12 15.39 12.70
N GLN A 41 0.03 15.20 14.01
CA GLN A 41 0.94 14.31 14.75
C GLN A 41 0.68 12.84 14.41
N VAL A 42 -0.59 12.43 14.31
CA VAL A 42 -0.96 11.08 13.84
C VAL A 42 -0.39 10.83 12.45
N LEU A 43 -0.51 11.77 11.51
CA LEU A 43 0.02 11.62 10.15
C LEU A 43 1.55 11.45 10.13
N LYS A 44 2.28 12.13 11.02
CA LYS A 44 3.74 11.94 11.17
C LYS A 44 4.07 10.55 11.68
N LEU A 45 3.40 10.10 12.74
CA LEU A 45 3.59 8.75 13.30
C LEU A 45 3.18 7.64 12.32
N VAL A 46 2.15 7.89 11.50
CA VAL A 46 1.78 6.98 10.39
C VAL A 46 2.93 6.86 9.41
N ALA A 47 3.49 7.98 8.94
CA ALA A 47 4.62 7.96 8.03
C ALA A 47 5.83 7.19 8.61
N GLU A 48 6.12 7.38 9.89
CA GLU A 48 7.17 6.65 10.61
C GLU A 48 6.89 5.14 10.63
N ARG A 49 5.69 4.72 11.06
CA ARG A 49 5.31 3.29 11.05
C ARG A 49 5.34 2.68 9.65
N LEU A 50 4.92 3.42 8.63
CA LEU A 50 4.99 2.95 7.25
C LEU A 50 6.44 2.73 6.80
N HIS A 51 7.36 3.63 7.15
CA HIS A 51 8.79 3.47 6.87
C HIS A 51 9.40 2.24 7.58
N GLU A 52 9.00 1.97 8.82
CA GLU A 52 9.41 0.75 9.55
C GLU A 52 8.83 -0.54 8.93
N CYS A 53 7.71 -0.42 8.21
CA CYS A 53 7.04 -1.53 7.55
C CYS A 53 7.55 -1.80 6.13
N VAL A 54 8.57 -1.11 5.63
CA VAL A 54 9.12 -1.32 4.29
C VAL A 54 10.65 -1.36 4.31
N ARG A 55 11.28 -1.76 3.20
CA ARG A 55 12.74 -1.77 3.07
C ARG A 55 13.23 -0.39 2.66
N GLU A 56 14.51 -0.09 2.88
CA GLU A 56 15.12 1.20 2.52
C GLU A 56 15.00 1.54 1.01
N VAL A 57 14.98 0.51 0.16
CA VAL A 57 14.83 0.66 -1.29
C VAL A 57 13.39 0.99 -1.71
N ASP A 58 12.41 0.70 -0.85
CA ASP A 58 11.01 0.96 -1.12
C ASP A 58 10.70 2.45 -0.89
N THR A 59 9.68 2.96 -1.59
CA THR A 59 9.28 4.36 -1.46
C THR A 59 7.98 4.46 -0.68
N VAL A 60 7.93 5.33 0.34
CA VAL A 60 6.69 5.79 0.98
C VAL A 60 6.50 7.26 0.63
N ALA A 61 5.31 7.63 0.18
CA ALA A 61 4.95 9.01 -0.14
C ALA A 61 3.55 9.33 0.38
N ARG A 62 3.33 10.59 0.80
CA ARG A 62 1.99 11.11 1.12
C ARG A 62 1.47 11.89 -0.07
N MET A 63 0.27 11.56 -0.54
CA MET A 63 -0.36 12.20 -1.70
C MET A 63 -1.09 13.49 -1.30
N GLY A 64 -1.67 13.50 -0.11
CA GLY A 64 -2.44 14.61 0.44
C GLY A 64 -3.39 14.08 1.50
N GLY A 65 -3.92 14.94 2.39
CA GLY A 65 -4.86 14.51 3.42
C GLY A 65 -4.35 13.31 4.22
N ASP A 66 -5.11 12.24 4.23
CA ASP A 66 -4.84 10.93 4.86
C ASP A 66 -4.43 9.84 3.86
N GLU A 67 -4.09 10.21 2.62
CA GLU A 67 -3.71 9.27 1.57
C GLU A 67 -2.19 9.10 1.46
N PHE A 68 -1.76 7.84 1.39
CA PHE A 68 -0.37 7.45 1.20
C PHE A 68 -0.22 6.50 0.01
N THR A 69 0.99 6.46 -0.53
CA THR A 69 1.39 5.56 -1.61
C THR A 69 2.68 4.86 -1.23
N ILE A 70 2.75 3.56 -1.48
CA ILE A 70 3.96 2.77 -1.29
C ILE A 70 4.32 2.09 -2.61
N ILE A 71 5.60 2.16 -2.97
CA ILE A 71 6.17 1.50 -4.14
C ILE A 71 7.19 0.47 -3.63
N LEU A 72 6.92 -0.80 -3.90
CA LEU A 72 7.81 -1.91 -3.59
C LEU A 72 8.59 -2.31 -4.84
N GLU A 73 9.91 -2.19 -4.78
CA GLU A 73 10.80 -2.52 -5.91
C GLU A 73 11.47 -3.89 -5.70
N GLY A 74 11.70 -4.62 -6.80
CA GLY A 74 12.50 -5.85 -6.74
C GLY A 74 11.77 -7.02 -6.08
N LEU A 75 10.45 -7.11 -6.28
CA LEU A 75 9.64 -8.22 -5.77
C LEU A 75 10.04 -9.53 -6.42
N MET A 76 10.00 -10.62 -5.65
CA MET A 76 10.26 -11.96 -6.16
C MET A 76 8.97 -12.74 -6.40
N CYS A 77 7.93 -12.47 -5.59
CA CYS A 77 6.62 -13.09 -5.69
C CYS A 77 5.52 -12.22 -5.05
N GLU A 78 4.25 -12.58 -5.24
CA GLU A 78 3.10 -11.84 -4.68
C GLU A 78 3.03 -11.93 -3.15
N GLU A 79 3.58 -13.00 -2.57
CA GLU A 79 3.65 -13.18 -1.12
C GLU A 79 4.51 -12.08 -0.44
N ASP A 80 5.52 -11.54 -1.13
CA ASP A 80 6.32 -10.42 -0.61
C ASP A 80 5.42 -9.19 -0.35
N ILE A 81 4.53 -8.90 -1.29
CA ILE A 81 3.60 -7.77 -1.21
C ILE A 81 2.58 -8.00 -0.09
N THR A 82 2.05 -9.23 -0.03
CA THR A 82 1.06 -9.63 0.98
C THR A 82 1.63 -9.49 2.39
N LEU A 83 2.87 -9.91 2.61
CA LEU A 83 3.55 -9.77 3.91
C LEU A 83 3.71 -8.30 4.32
N VAL A 84 4.06 -7.42 3.38
CA VAL A 84 4.16 -5.98 3.63
C VAL A 84 2.80 -5.38 3.95
N ALA A 85 1.76 -5.72 3.17
CA ALA A 85 0.40 -5.23 3.40
C ALA A 85 -0.13 -5.64 4.79
N GLU A 86 0.01 -6.92 5.15
CA GLU A 86 -0.37 -7.40 6.48
C GLU A 86 0.40 -6.69 7.60
N ARG A 87 1.71 -6.49 7.42
CA ARG A 87 2.55 -5.80 8.40
C ARG A 87 2.07 -4.36 8.60
N ILE A 88 1.77 -3.65 7.51
CA ILE A 88 1.23 -2.29 7.56
C ILE A 88 -0.12 -2.27 8.28
N THR A 89 -1.08 -3.13 7.87
CA THR A 89 -2.41 -3.18 8.48
C THR A 89 -2.31 -3.45 9.98
N LYS A 90 -1.48 -4.41 10.41
CA LYS A 90 -1.28 -4.74 11.84
C LYS A 90 -0.60 -3.60 12.61
N SER A 91 0.38 -2.92 11.99
CA SER A 91 1.12 -1.82 12.61
C SER A 91 0.25 -0.57 12.80
N LEU A 92 -0.53 -0.19 11.78
CA LEU A 92 -1.41 0.98 11.87
C LEU A 92 -2.65 0.74 12.75
N ALA A 93 -3.08 -0.52 12.93
CA ALA A 93 -4.12 -0.88 13.89
C ALA A 93 -3.69 -0.74 15.36
N GLN A 94 -2.38 -0.59 15.64
CA GLN A 94 -1.94 -0.30 17.01
C GLN A 94 -2.30 1.14 17.40
N PRO A 95 -2.66 1.41 18.66
CA PRO A 95 -2.96 2.77 19.08
C PRO A 95 -1.80 3.74 18.86
N PHE A 96 -2.11 4.97 18.46
CA PHE A 96 -1.17 6.07 18.43
C PHE A 96 -1.30 6.87 19.72
N GLN A 97 -0.20 6.96 20.49
CA GLN A 97 -0.15 7.78 21.70
C GLN A 97 0.35 9.18 21.33
N ILE A 98 -0.47 10.21 21.58
CA ILE A 98 -0.13 11.61 21.32
C ILE A 98 -0.39 12.39 22.60
N ASP A 99 0.69 12.75 23.31
CA ASP A 99 0.63 13.33 24.64
C ASP A 99 -0.28 12.49 25.58
N THR A 100 -1.39 13.07 26.02
CA THR A 100 -2.40 12.43 26.87
C THR A 100 -3.52 11.73 26.09
N HIS A 101 -3.51 11.80 24.76
CA HIS A 101 -4.54 11.24 23.90
C HIS A 101 -4.10 9.91 23.29
N GLN A 102 -5.10 9.10 22.94
CA GLN A 102 -4.92 7.87 22.19
C GLN A 102 -5.83 7.92 20.96
N ALA A 103 -5.26 7.75 19.78
CA ALA A 103 -5.99 7.64 18.53
C ALA A 103 -5.92 6.20 18.01
N LEU A 104 -7.07 5.65 17.62
CA LEU A 104 -7.16 4.36 16.96
C LEU A 104 -7.68 4.60 15.54
N ILE A 105 -6.85 4.26 14.56
CA ILE A 105 -7.18 4.37 13.14
C ILE A 105 -6.97 3.00 12.48
N GLY A 106 -7.62 2.82 11.34
CA GLY A 106 -7.37 1.69 10.45
C GLY A 106 -6.65 2.15 9.19
N VAL A 107 -6.48 1.22 8.26
CA VAL A 107 -6.03 1.55 6.91
C VAL A 107 -6.69 0.62 5.91
N SER A 108 -7.20 1.20 4.83
CA SER A 108 -7.66 0.47 3.66
C SER A 108 -6.58 0.56 2.59
N ILE A 109 -6.16 -0.59 2.06
CA ILE A 109 -5.05 -0.69 1.10
C ILE A 109 -5.52 -1.31 -0.21
N GLY A 110 -5.23 -0.65 -1.32
CA GLY A 110 -5.40 -1.19 -2.66
C GLY A 110 -4.06 -1.52 -3.30
N ILE A 111 -3.94 -2.70 -3.89
CA ILE A 111 -2.67 -3.25 -4.34
C ILE A 111 -2.73 -3.57 -5.83
N THR A 112 -1.72 -3.15 -6.60
CA THR A 112 -1.50 -3.56 -7.99
C THR A 112 -0.07 -4.02 -8.21
N VAL A 113 0.13 -4.87 -9.22
CA VAL A 113 1.43 -5.42 -9.60
C VAL A 113 1.73 -5.06 -11.05
N TYR A 114 2.94 -4.56 -11.27
CA TYR A 114 3.49 -4.25 -12.57
C TYR A 114 4.61 -5.26 -12.88
N PRO A 115 4.69 -5.87 -14.09
CA PRO A 115 3.97 -5.52 -15.33
C PRO A 115 2.77 -6.41 -15.69
N THR A 116 2.10 -7.09 -14.75
CA THR A 116 1.13 -8.16 -15.07
C THR A 116 -0.05 -7.67 -15.91
N ASP A 117 -0.72 -6.59 -15.51
CA ASP A 117 -1.97 -6.13 -16.17
C ASP A 117 -1.90 -4.68 -16.67
N ASP A 118 -1.03 -3.86 -16.08
CA ASP A 118 -1.01 -2.41 -16.29
C ASP A 118 0.11 -1.97 -17.23
N HIS A 119 -0.26 -1.24 -18.28
CA HIS A 119 0.67 -0.84 -19.33
C HIS A 119 1.20 0.59 -19.14
N ASP A 120 0.47 1.41 -18.40
CA ASP A 120 0.82 2.78 -18.04
C ASP A 120 0.55 3.10 -16.56
N VAL A 121 1.02 4.29 -16.15
CA VAL A 121 0.96 4.76 -14.75
C VAL A 121 -0.48 5.02 -14.30
N ASP A 122 -1.31 5.53 -15.20
CA ASP A 122 -2.67 5.96 -14.87
C ASP A 122 -3.57 4.76 -14.64
N GLU A 123 -3.39 3.69 -15.41
CA GLU A 123 -4.05 2.40 -15.25
C GLU A 123 -3.70 1.76 -13.90
N LEU A 124 -2.40 1.69 -13.58
CA LEU A 124 -1.88 1.12 -12.34
C LEU A 124 -2.46 1.83 -11.09
N LEU A 125 -2.54 3.16 -11.14
CA LEU A 125 -3.13 3.97 -10.07
C LEU A 125 -4.65 3.74 -9.96
N LYS A 126 -5.36 3.72 -11.08
CA LYS A 126 -6.80 3.49 -11.12
C LYS A 126 -7.17 2.10 -10.58
N HIS A 127 -6.38 1.09 -10.90
CA HIS A 127 -6.58 -0.27 -10.42
C HIS A 127 -6.31 -0.40 -8.92
N ALA A 128 -5.28 0.27 -8.41
CA ALA A 128 -5.00 0.31 -6.97
C ALA A 128 -6.12 1.06 -6.22
N ASP A 129 -6.61 2.18 -6.77
CA ASP A 129 -7.71 2.95 -6.17
C ASP A 129 -8.99 2.12 -6.09
N ALA A 130 -9.36 1.44 -7.18
CA ALA A 130 -10.51 0.54 -7.21
C ALA A 130 -10.40 -0.59 -6.18
N ALA A 131 -9.20 -1.16 -5.99
CA ALA A 131 -8.96 -2.17 -4.98
C ALA A 131 -9.06 -1.62 -3.55
N MET A 132 -8.48 -0.45 -3.29
CA MET A 132 -8.56 0.26 -2.00
C MET A 132 -10.01 0.56 -1.63
N TYR A 133 -10.80 1.02 -2.61
CA TYR A 133 -12.22 1.29 -2.42
C TYR A 133 -13.01 0.02 -2.08
N ARG A 134 -12.67 -1.14 -2.66
CA ARG A 134 -13.26 -2.43 -2.26
C ARG A 134 -12.91 -2.78 -0.82
N ALA A 135 -11.66 -2.55 -0.38
CA ALA A 135 -11.28 -2.75 1.02
C ALA A 135 -12.12 -1.89 1.97
N LYS A 136 -12.36 -0.61 1.62
CA LYS A 136 -13.27 0.28 2.37
C LYS A 136 -14.70 -0.26 2.44
N GLN A 137 -15.25 -0.74 1.33
CA GLN A 137 -16.61 -1.28 1.30
C GLN A 137 -16.79 -2.54 2.14
N GLN A 138 -15.71 -3.30 2.37
CA GLN A 138 -15.72 -4.50 3.21
C GLN A 138 -15.55 -4.21 4.72
N GLY A 139 -15.57 -2.94 5.12
CA GLY A 139 -15.43 -2.51 6.51
C GLY A 139 -14.08 -1.87 6.85
N GLY A 140 -13.21 -1.68 5.85
CA GLY A 140 -11.88 -1.10 6.01
C GLY A 140 -10.91 -2.02 6.74
N SER A 141 -9.81 -1.47 7.24
CA SER A 141 -8.77 -2.17 8.02
C SER A 141 -8.29 -3.46 7.36
N SER A 142 -8.18 -3.44 6.04
CA SER A 142 -7.88 -4.58 5.20
C SER A 142 -7.19 -4.13 3.92
N PHE A 143 -6.71 -5.10 3.14
CA PHE A 143 -6.11 -4.84 1.85
C PHE A 143 -6.79 -5.69 0.78
N GLN A 144 -6.79 -5.20 -0.45
CA GLN A 144 -7.30 -5.91 -1.61
C GLN A 144 -6.34 -5.78 -2.77
N PHE A 145 -6.10 -6.89 -3.46
CA PHE A 145 -5.44 -6.87 -4.76
C PHE A 145 -6.43 -6.41 -5.83
N HIS A 146 -5.91 -5.73 -6.85
CA HIS A 146 -6.62 -5.62 -8.09
C HIS A 146 -6.82 -7.03 -8.66
N ILE A 147 -8.09 -7.36 -8.88
CA ILE A 147 -8.49 -8.57 -9.59
C ILE A 147 -8.79 -8.10 -11.01
N PRO A 148 -7.92 -8.40 -12.00
CA PRO A 148 -8.23 -8.10 -13.39
C PRO A 148 -9.48 -8.87 -13.79
N HIS A 149 -10.26 -8.28 -14.69
CA HIS A 149 -11.56 -8.84 -15.09
C HIS A 149 -11.46 -10.14 -15.92
N ASP A 150 -10.25 -10.65 -16.18
CA ASP A 150 -9.97 -11.92 -16.82
C ASP A 150 -8.74 -12.60 -16.19
N VAL A 151 -8.95 -13.54 -15.26
CA VAL A 151 -7.90 -14.48 -14.84
C VAL A 151 -8.21 -15.85 -15.44
N GLN A 152 -7.70 -16.11 -16.65
CA GLN A 152 -7.20 -17.44 -16.92
C GLN A 152 -5.90 -17.59 -16.13
N ALA A 153 -5.92 -18.48 -15.15
CA ALA A 153 -4.83 -18.77 -14.24
C ALA A 153 -3.53 -19.07 -15.01
N THR A 154 -2.71 -18.06 -15.23
CA THR A 154 -1.36 -18.24 -15.77
C THR A 154 -0.44 -18.37 -14.56
N LYS A 155 -0.25 -19.61 -14.11
CA LYS A 155 0.83 -19.97 -13.19
C LYS A 155 2.12 -19.32 -13.67
N LEU A 156 2.77 -18.53 -12.82
CA LEU A 156 4.18 -18.19 -13.01
C LEU A 156 4.97 -19.52 -13.22
N PRO A 157 5.95 -19.53 -14.13
CA PRO A 157 6.70 -20.75 -14.41
C PRO A 157 7.39 -21.23 -13.13
N SER A 158 6.98 -22.43 -12.69
CA SER A 158 7.69 -23.16 -11.64
C SER A 158 9.10 -23.41 -12.16
N THR A 159 10.09 -22.98 -11.38
CA THR A 159 11.49 -23.33 -11.60
C THR A 159 11.63 -24.84 -11.74
N PRO A 160 12.36 -25.36 -12.74
CA PRO A 160 12.54 -26.79 -12.89
C PRO A 160 13.41 -27.30 -11.73
N ASP A 161 12.84 -28.23 -10.95
CA ASP A 161 13.58 -29.03 -9.99
C ASP A 161 14.76 -29.69 -10.71
N ARG A 162 15.98 -29.34 -10.28
CA ARG A 162 17.15 -30.17 -10.52
C ARG A 162 17.17 -31.22 -9.42
N HIS A 163 16.99 -32.49 -9.77
CA HIS A 163 17.89 -33.59 -9.43
C HIS A 163 17.43 -34.91 -10.07
#